data_AF-A0A2A7B7G2-F1
#
_entry.id   AF-A0A2A7B7G2-F1
#
_cell.length_a   1.000
_cell.length_b   1.000
_cell.length_c   1.000
_cell.angle_alpha   90.00
_cell.angle_beta   90.00
_cell.angle_gamma   90.00
#
_symmetry.space_group_name_H-M   'P 1'
#
loop_
_entity.id
_entity.type
_entity.pdbx_description
1 polymer ?
#
loop_
_entity_poly.entity_id
_entity_poly.type
_entity_poly.pdbx_seq_one_letter_code
_entity_poly.pdbx_strand_id
1 'polypeptide(L)'
;MKELTTADRLKQIMSERGLKQVDILEACKPYCERYGVQLKKNDLSQYVSGKVEPKQDKLSILGMALNVNEVWLMGYNVPAGRKELEKLEQQLQSEVTACELFEKCYGKETFEAVKLFVQLDTLDQGKVIGKMELMLEDEKYSAKEGSSSEQAM
;
A
#
# COMPACT_ATOMS: atom_id res chain seq x y z
N MET A 1 -2.21 -10.38 3.18
CA MET A 1 -1.96 -11.82 2.94
C MET A 1 -2.48 -12.14 1.53
N LYS A 2 -1.86 -13.06 0.78
CA LYS A 2 -2.42 -13.53 -0.51
C LYS A 2 -3.60 -14.43 -0.20
N GLU A 3 -4.80 -14.05 -0.66
CA GLU A 3 -6.04 -14.74 -0.34
C GLU A 3 -6.48 -15.68 -1.46
N LEU A 4 -6.05 -15.39 -2.69
CA LEU A 4 -6.46 -16.11 -3.90
C LEU A 4 -5.26 -16.41 -4.80
N THR A 5 -5.47 -17.22 -5.84
CA THR A 5 -4.49 -17.43 -6.91
C THR A 5 -4.84 -16.61 -8.15
N THR A 6 -3.87 -16.50 -9.08
CA THR A 6 -4.14 -15.89 -10.39
C THR A 6 -5.22 -16.63 -11.17
N ALA A 7 -5.30 -17.96 -11.02
CA ALA A 7 -6.35 -18.76 -11.63
C ALA A 7 -7.74 -18.36 -11.11
N ASP A 8 -7.86 -18.14 -9.81
CA ASP A 8 -9.13 -17.73 -9.18
C ASP A 8 -9.56 -16.35 -9.66
N ARG A 9 -8.64 -15.39 -9.74
CA ARG A 9 -8.90 -14.04 -10.26
C ARG A 9 -9.27 -14.02 -11.74
N LEU A 10 -8.61 -14.86 -12.56
CA LEU A 10 -8.97 -15.02 -13.96
C LEU A 10 -10.38 -15.61 -14.10
N LYS A 11 -10.72 -16.65 -13.34
CA LYS A 11 -12.08 -17.23 -13.31
C LYS A 11 -13.12 -16.23 -12.83
N GLN A 12 -12.78 -15.44 -11.80
CA GLN A 12 -13.63 -14.37 -11.27
C GLN A 12 -13.97 -13.36 -12.38
N ILE A 13 -12.96 -12.80 -13.06
CA ILE A 13 -13.18 -11.85 -14.17
C ILE A 13 -13.98 -12.48 -15.30
N MET A 14 -13.68 -13.74 -15.67
CA MET A 14 -14.41 -14.45 -16.70
C MET A 14 -15.90 -14.58 -16.37
N SER A 15 -16.21 -14.91 -15.11
CA SER A 15 -17.59 -15.03 -14.64
C SER A 15 -18.30 -13.68 -14.58
N GLU A 16 -17.67 -12.66 -14.00
CA GLU A 16 -18.27 -11.33 -13.80
C GLU A 16 -18.52 -10.61 -15.13
N ARG A 17 -17.65 -10.81 -16.12
CA ARG A 17 -17.73 -10.12 -17.42
C ARG A 17 -18.23 -11.02 -18.56
N GLY A 18 -18.60 -12.27 -18.27
CA GLY A 18 -19.06 -13.23 -19.27
C GLY A 18 -18.01 -13.58 -20.33
N LEU A 19 -16.72 -13.51 -20.00
CA LEU A 19 -15.62 -13.73 -20.95
C LEU A 19 -15.24 -15.20 -21.05
N LYS A 20 -14.97 -15.65 -22.28
CA LYS A 20 -14.30 -16.91 -22.57
C LYS A 20 -12.79 -16.68 -22.63
N GLN A 21 -12.02 -17.77 -22.51
CA GLN A 21 -10.55 -17.69 -22.65
C GLN A 21 -10.13 -17.09 -24.00
N VAL A 22 -10.90 -17.35 -25.06
CA VAL A 22 -10.63 -16.78 -26.40
C VAL A 22 -10.78 -15.25 -26.42
N ASP A 23 -11.73 -14.70 -25.65
CA ASP A 23 -11.97 -13.27 -25.58
C ASP A 23 -10.81 -12.56 -24.86
N ILE A 24 -10.28 -13.19 -23.80
CA ILE A 24 -9.09 -12.70 -23.09
C ILE A 24 -7.87 -12.72 -24.01
N LEU A 25 -7.66 -13.80 -24.79
CA LEU A 25 -6.57 -13.86 -25.76
C LEU A 25 -6.68 -12.75 -26.80
N GLU A 26 -7.88 -12.50 -27.31
CA GLU A 26 -8.13 -11.44 -28.29
C GLU A 26 -7.83 -10.06 -27.71
N ALA A 27 -8.28 -9.80 -26.49
CA ALA A 27 -7.99 -8.55 -25.77
C ALA A 27 -6.48 -8.37 -25.50
N CYS A 28 -5.73 -9.46 -25.35
CA CYS A 28 -4.28 -9.40 -25.14
C CYS A 28 -3.48 -9.11 -26.41
N LYS A 29 -3.99 -9.46 -27.61
CA LYS A 29 -3.27 -9.31 -28.89
C LYS A 29 -2.58 -7.96 -29.11
N PRO A 30 -3.26 -6.79 -28.97
CA PRO A 30 -2.62 -5.50 -29.21
C PRO A 30 -1.45 -5.22 -28.25
N TYR A 31 -1.53 -5.72 -27.02
CA TYR A 31 -0.46 -5.58 -26.04
C TYR A 31 0.67 -6.58 -26.31
N CYS A 32 0.34 -7.82 -26.66
CA CYS A 32 1.31 -8.83 -27.08
C CYS A 32 2.18 -8.32 -28.24
N GLU A 33 1.56 -7.73 -29.26
CA GLU A 33 2.26 -7.14 -30.41
C GLU A 33 3.12 -5.95 -30.01
N ARG A 34 2.55 -5.03 -29.22
CA ARG A 34 3.25 -3.82 -28.76
C ARG A 34 4.50 -4.12 -27.94
N TYR A 35 4.47 -5.15 -27.09
CA TYR A 35 5.56 -5.47 -26.17
C TYR A 35 6.38 -6.69 -26.58
N GLY A 36 6.09 -7.31 -27.73
CA GLY A 36 6.79 -8.49 -28.23
C GLY A 36 6.60 -9.74 -27.36
N VAL A 37 5.50 -9.83 -26.61
CA VAL A 37 5.19 -10.95 -25.71
C VAL A 37 4.29 -11.95 -26.40
N GLN A 38 4.63 -13.24 -26.38
CA GLN A 38 3.79 -14.29 -26.94
C GLN A 38 2.88 -14.91 -25.88
N LEU A 39 1.57 -14.74 -26.03
CA LEU A 39 0.55 -15.42 -25.23
C LEU A 39 -0.26 -16.39 -26.09
N LYS A 40 -0.03 -17.69 -25.91
CA LYS A 40 -0.71 -18.74 -26.69
C LYS A 40 -1.95 -19.25 -25.96
N LYS A 41 -2.87 -19.90 -26.70
CA LYS A 41 -4.07 -20.53 -26.12
C LYS A 41 -3.75 -21.55 -25.02
N ASN A 42 -2.69 -22.35 -25.20
CA ASN A 42 -2.25 -23.31 -24.19
C ASN A 42 -1.77 -22.61 -22.91
N ASP A 43 -1.08 -21.47 -23.04
CA ASP A 43 -0.60 -20.71 -21.87
C ASP A 43 -1.78 -20.23 -21.03
N LEU A 44 -2.76 -19.56 -21.66
CA LEU A 44 -3.93 -19.05 -20.93
C LEU A 44 -4.74 -20.18 -20.29
N SER A 45 -4.91 -21.30 -20.98
CA SER A 45 -5.60 -22.47 -20.42
C SER A 45 -4.88 -23.02 -19.17
N GLN A 46 -3.54 -23.04 -19.18
CA GLN A 46 -2.74 -23.42 -18.02
C GLN A 46 -2.86 -22.41 -16.87
N TYR A 47 -2.98 -21.12 -17.18
CA TYR A 47 -3.17 -20.07 -16.17
C TYR A 47 -4.55 -20.16 -15.52
N VAL A 48 -5.61 -20.32 -16.32
CA VAL A 48 -7.00 -20.44 -15.82
C VAL A 48 -7.19 -21.73 -15.02
N SER A 49 -6.51 -22.82 -15.38
CA SER A 49 -6.53 -24.06 -14.59
C SER A 49 -5.68 -24.01 -13.33
N GLY A 50 -4.79 -23.02 -13.19
CA GLY A 50 -3.83 -22.92 -12.08
C GLY A 50 -2.65 -23.90 -12.18
N LYS A 51 -2.48 -24.58 -13.32
CA LYS A 51 -1.36 -25.50 -13.54
C LYS A 51 -0.02 -24.76 -13.60
N VAL A 52 -0.02 -23.53 -14.09
CA VAL A 52 1.15 -22.68 -14.23
C VAL A 52 0.75 -21.27 -13.83
N GLU A 53 1.61 -20.55 -13.11
CA GLU A 53 1.44 -19.12 -12.87
C GLU A 53 2.07 -18.31 -14.03
N PRO A 54 1.42 -17.24 -14.51
CA PRO A 54 1.99 -16.37 -15.52
C PRO A 54 3.25 -15.67 -14.99
N LYS A 55 4.27 -15.56 -15.84
CA LYS A 55 5.45 -14.71 -15.58
C LYS A 55 5.06 -13.23 -15.65
N GLN A 56 5.94 -12.36 -15.14
CA GLN A 56 5.69 -10.92 -15.03
C GLN A 56 5.26 -10.28 -16.35
N ASP A 57 5.93 -10.59 -17.45
CA ASP A 57 5.59 -10.10 -18.79
C ASP A 57 4.13 -10.41 -19.16
N LYS A 58 3.73 -11.67 -19.06
CA LYS A 58 2.38 -12.13 -19.39
C LYS A 58 1.34 -11.65 -18.39
N LEU A 59 1.70 -11.53 -17.12
CA LEU A 59 0.84 -10.98 -16.07
C LEU A 59 0.52 -9.51 -16.36
N SER A 60 1.51 -8.71 -16.77
CA SER A 60 1.30 -7.32 -17.17
C SER A 60 0.42 -7.20 -18.41
N ILE A 61 0.61 -8.06 -19.41
CA ILE A 61 -0.27 -8.13 -20.59
C ILE A 61 -1.72 -8.41 -20.18
N LEU A 62 -1.94 -9.43 -19.33
CA LEU A 62 -3.26 -9.77 -18.82
C LEU A 62 -3.87 -8.62 -18.01
N GLY A 63 -3.08 -7.97 -17.16
CA GLY A 63 -3.54 -6.82 -16.38
C GLY A 63 -3.98 -5.66 -17.28
N MET A 64 -3.22 -5.34 -18.32
CA MET A 64 -3.59 -4.29 -19.28
C MET A 64 -4.86 -4.67 -20.06
N ALA A 65 -4.93 -5.88 -20.61
CA ALA A 65 -6.05 -6.35 -21.40
C ALA A 65 -7.36 -6.44 -20.59
N LEU A 66 -7.26 -6.80 -19.31
CA LEU A 66 -8.40 -6.92 -18.41
C LEU A 66 -8.67 -5.64 -17.62
N ASN A 67 -7.92 -4.57 -17.84
CA ASN A 67 -8.01 -3.31 -17.11
C ASN A 67 -8.00 -3.52 -15.57
N VAL A 68 -7.08 -4.34 -15.10
CA VAL A 68 -6.81 -4.57 -13.67
C VAL A 68 -5.32 -4.41 -13.39
N ASN A 69 -4.97 -4.20 -12.12
CA ASN A 69 -3.58 -4.24 -11.70
C ASN A 69 -3.10 -5.67 -11.45
N GLU A 70 -1.79 -5.85 -11.59
CA GLU A 70 -1.09 -7.12 -11.51
C GLU A 70 -1.13 -7.70 -10.10
N VAL A 71 -1.07 -6.85 -9.07
CA VAL A 71 -1.07 -7.25 -7.65
C VAL A 71 -2.40 -7.93 -7.29
N TRP A 72 -3.52 -7.34 -7.69
CA TRP A 72 -4.83 -7.95 -7.55
C TRP A 72 -4.93 -9.27 -8.31
N LEU A 73 -4.42 -9.29 -9.55
CA LEU A 73 -4.44 -10.46 -10.41
C LEU A 73 -3.58 -11.59 -9.85
N MET A 74 -2.52 -11.29 -9.08
CA MET A 74 -1.74 -12.27 -8.32
C MET A 74 -2.47 -12.82 -7.09
N GLY A 75 -3.64 -12.27 -6.75
CA GLY A 75 -4.51 -12.75 -5.67
C GLY A 75 -4.34 -12.04 -4.33
N TYR A 76 -3.69 -10.88 -4.31
CA TYR A 76 -3.66 -10.03 -3.12
C TYR A 76 -5.02 -9.33 -2.91
N ASN A 77 -5.28 -9.00 -1.65
CA ASN A 77 -6.46 -8.24 -1.25
C ASN A 77 -6.20 -6.73 -1.39
N VAL A 78 -6.27 -6.26 -2.63
CA VAL A 78 -6.16 -4.84 -3.01
C VAL A 78 -7.32 -4.49 -3.97
N PRO A 79 -7.59 -3.23 -4.28
CA PRO A 79 -8.54 -2.88 -5.34
C PRO A 79 -8.12 -3.49 -6.68
N ALA A 80 -9.07 -3.88 -7.54
CA ALA A 80 -8.75 -4.47 -8.84
C ALA A 80 -8.28 -3.44 -9.87
N GLY A 81 -8.82 -2.23 -9.83
CA GLY A 81 -8.50 -1.19 -10.78
C GLY A 81 -7.15 -0.52 -10.48
N ARG A 82 -6.49 -0.02 -11.53
CA ARG A 82 -5.17 0.63 -11.42
C ARG A 82 -5.27 1.98 -10.70
N LYS A 83 -6.31 2.77 -11.01
CA LYS A 83 -6.51 4.10 -10.39
C LYS A 83 -6.82 4.01 -8.90
N GLU A 84 -7.59 3.00 -8.50
CA GLU A 84 -7.93 2.74 -7.11
C GLU A 84 -6.70 2.29 -6.33
N LEU A 85 -5.87 1.43 -6.93
CA LEU A 85 -4.59 1.05 -6.33
C LEU A 85 -3.64 2.26 -6.20
N GLU A 86 -3.49 3.07 -7.25
CA GLU A 86 -2.67 4.30 -7.21
C GLU A 86 -3.12 5.26 -6.11
N LYS A 87 -4.44 5.43 -5.91
CA LYS A 87 -4.97 6.26 -4.81
C LYS A 87 -4.62 5.70 -3.45
N LEU A 88 -4.73 4.39 -3.26
CA LEU A 88 -4.38 3.72 -2.02
C LEU A 88 -2.88 3.89 -1.72
N GLU A 89 -2.03 3.71 -2.73
CA GLU A 89 -0.58 3.92 -2.63
C GLU A 89 -0.23 5.38 -2.27
N GLN A 90 -0.91 6.36 -2.89
CA GLN A 90 -0.73 7.78 -2.58
C GLN A 90 -1.14 8.11 -1.14
N GLN A 91 -2.25 7.56 -0.66
CA GLN A 91 -2.69 7.74 0.72
C GLN A 91 -1.66 7.18 1.70
N LEU A 92 -1.21 5.94 1.48
CA LEU A 92 -0.20 5.32 2.33
C LEU A 92 1.11 6.12 2.31
N GLN A 93 1.55 6.57 1.14
CA GLN A 93 2.75 7.40 1.02
C GLN A 93 2.62 8.73 1.77
N SER A 94 1.43 9.35 1.75
CA SER A 94 1.17 10.59 2.48
C SER A 94 1.24 10.38 3.99
N GLU A 95 0.74 9.26 4.51
CA GLU A 95 0.83 8.90 5.94
C GLU A 95 2.27 8.65 6.37
N VAL A 96 3.04 7.92 5.56
CA VAL A 96 4.48 7.68 5.82
C VAL A 96 5.23 9.00 5.83
N THR A 97 4.99 9.87 4.85
CA THR A 97 5.63 11.18 4.77
C THR A 97 5.27 12.05 5.99
N ALA A 98 4.02 12.00 6.46
CA ALA A 98 3.60 12.71 7.66
C ALA A 98 4.34 12.20 8.91
N CYS A 99 4.51 10.88 9.05
CA CYS A 99 5.28 10.28 10.13
C CYS A 99 6.76 10.70 10.09
N GLU A 100 7.39 10.66 8.91
CA GLU A 100 8.78 11.07 8.72
C GLU A 100 8.99 12.55 9.06
N LEU A 101 8.06 13.42 8.64
CA LEU A 101 8.09 14.83 8.99
C LEU A 101 7.91 15.04 10.51
N PHE A 102 7.03 14.27 11.15
CA PHE A 102 6.84 14.33 12.60
C PHE A 102 8.12 13.95 13.35
N GLU A 103 8.75 12.83 12.98
CA GLU A 103 10.01 12.39 13.58
C GLU A 103 11.13 13.42 13.34
N LYS A 104 11.21 14.02 12.15
CA LYS A 104 12.19 15.08 11.85
C LYS A 104 11.98 16.35 12.66
N CYS A 105 10.72 16.76 12.89
CA CYS A 105 10.41 17.99 13.59
C CYS A 105 10.48 17.86 15.12
N TYR A 106 10.09 16.69 15.66
CA TYR A 106 9.87 16.52 17.11
C TYR A 106 10.72 15.40 17.74
N GLY A 107 11.49 14.66 16.94
CA GLY A 107 12.35 13.58 17.40
C GLY A 107 11.61 12.26 17.60
N LYS A 108 12.41 11.19 17.74
CA LYS A 108 11.96 9.82 17.81
C LYS A 108 11.22 9.50 19.10
N GLU A 109 11.65 10.09 20.22
CA GLU A 109 11.03 9.92 21.54
C GLU A 109 9.60 10.45 21.55
N THR A 110 9.37 11.60 20.90
CA THR A 110 8.03 12.18 20.76
C THR A 110 7.15 11.31 19.88
N PHE A 111 7.68 10.78 18.77
CA PHE A 111 6.93 9.88 17.89
C PHE A 111 6.49 8.60 18.62
N GLU A 112 7.39 7.98 19.39
CA GLU A 112 7.07 6.79 20.17
C GLU A 112 6.03 7.10 21.27
N ALA A 113 6.16 8.25 21.93
CA ALA A 113 5.17 8.70 22.92
C ALA A 113 3.78 8.85 22.29
N VAL A 114 3.67 9.51 21.13
CA VAL A 114 2.39 9.66 20.40
C VAL A 114 1.82 8.31 20.00
N LYS A 115 2.65 7.40 19.47
CA LYS A 115 2.23 6.05 19.06
C LYS A 115 1.65 5.22 20.20
N LEU A 116 2.21 5.34 21.41
CA LEU A 116 1.65 4.69 22.61
C LEU A 116 0.38 5.42 23.07
N PHE A 117 0.39 6.75 23.06
CA PHE A 117 -0.71 7.58 23.56
C PHE A 117 -2.02 7.38 22.78
N VAL A 118 -1.95 7.24 21.45
CA VAL A 118 -3.15 7.04 20.60
C VAL A 118 -3.83 5.68 20.79
N GLN A 119 -3.17 4.71 21.42
CA GLN A 119 -3.76 3.40 21.73
C GLN A 119 -4.57 3.39 23.04
N LEU A 120 -4.43 4.44 23.85
CA LEU A 120 -5.14 4.59 25.12
C LEU A 120 -6.54 5.17 24.92
N ASP A 121 -7.45 4.85 25.83
CA ASP A 121 -8.75 5.53 25.88
C ASP A 121 -8.62 6.97 26.40
N THR A 122 -9.69 7.76 26.28
CA THR A 122 -9.68 9.18 26.67
C THR A 122 -9.39 9.39 28.16
N LEU A 123 -9.78 8.46 29.03
CA LEU A 123 -9.53 8.57 30.47
C LEU A 123 -8.04 8.37 30.77
N ASP A 124 -7.43 7.34 30.19
CA ASP A 124 -6.02 7.02 30.38
C ASP A 124 -5.09 8.02 29.68
N GLN A 125 -5.52 8.59 28.55
CA GLN A 125 -4.85 9.75 27.94
C GLN A 125 -4.76 10.94 28.90
N GLY A 126 -5.88 11.27 29.58
CA GLY A 126 -5.89 12.33 30.60
C GLY A 126 -4.94 12.05 31.77
N LYS A 127 -4.84 10.79 32.22
CA LYS A 127 -3.89 10.40 33.27
C LYS A 127 -2.43 10.54 32.82
N VAL A 128 -2.12 10.19 31.58
CA VAL A 128 -0.76 10.35 31.03
C VAL A 128 -0.40 11.83 30.94
N ILE A 129 -1.30 12.68 30.43
CA ILE A 129 -1.09 14.13 30.38
C ILE A 129 -0.85 14.69 31.79
N GLY A 130 -1.71 14.38 32.77
CA GLY A 130 -1.54 14.86 34.13
C GLY A 130 -0.21 14.41 34.77
N LYS A 131 0.26 13.19 34.48
CA LYS A 131 1.60 12.75 34.91
C LYS A 131 2.71 13.56 34.26
N MET A 132 2.60 13.87 32.96
CA MET A 132 3.57 14.71 32.27
C MET A 132 3.59 16.12 32.84
N GLU A 133 2.43 16.73 33.10
CA GLU A 133 2.31 18.04 33.75
C GLU A 133 3.00 18.04 35.11
N LEU A 134 2.71 17.05 35.97
CA LEU A 134 3.38 16.89 37.27
C LEU A 134 4.91 16.71 37.14
N MET A 135 5.38 15.97 36.14
CA MET A 135 6.83 15.80 35.91
C MET A 135 7.51 17.11 35.48
N LEU A 136 6.79 17.99 34.79
CA LEU A 136 7.30 19.29 34.33
C LEU A 136 7.40 20.33 35.47
N GLU A 137 6.75 20.08 36.62
CA GLU A 137 6.88 20.91 37.83
C GLU A 137 8.22 20.70 38.57
N ASP A 138 9.02 19.68 38.20
CA ASP A 138 10.34 19.40 38.78
C ASP A 138 11.36 20.51 38.44
N GLU A 139 12.14 20.93 39.45
CA GLU A 139 13.11 22.04 39.34
C GLU A 139 14.10 21.90 38.19
N LYS A 140 14.45 20.68 37.77
CA LYS A 140 15.38 20.43 36.64
C LYS A 140 14.86 20.96 35.31
N TYR A 141 13.55 21.22 35.18
CA TYR A 141 12.93 21.80 34.00
C TYR A 141 12.66 23.30 34.12
N SER A 142 12.75 23.89 35.32
CA SER A 142 12.52 25.32 35.57
C SER A 142 13.72 26.23 35.21
N ALA A 143 14.87 25.66 34.85
CA ALA A 143 16.14 26.39 34.68
C ALA A 143 16.59 26.58 33.21
N LYS A 144 15.69 26.98 32.30
CA LYS A 144 16.07 27.44 30.93
C LYS A 144 15.41 28.77 30.55
N GLU A 145 15.79 29.83 31.24
CA GLU A 145 15.88 31.17 30.64
C GLU A 145 17.35 31.61 30.67
N GLY A 146 18.04 31.47 29.54
CA GLY A 146 19.42 31.95 29.39
C GLY A 146 20.22 31.15 28.35
N SER A 147 20.64 31.85 27.28
CA SER A 147 21.56 31.42 26.22
C SER A 147 20.95 30.78 24.95
N SER A 148 20.53 31.63 23.99
CA SER A 148 21.38 31.92 22.80
C SER A 148 20.63 32.83 21.83
N SER A 149 20.68 34.13 22.09
CA SER A 149 20.51 35.17 21.08
C SER A 149 21.89 35.77 20.82
N GLU A 150 22.71 35.15 19.97
CA GLU A 150 23.82 35.82 19.27
C GLU A 150 24.47 34.88 18.24
N GLN A 151 24.76 35.47 17.06
CA GLN A 151 25.46 34.94 15.87
C GLN A 151 24.56 34.15 14.89
N ALA A 152 24.39 34.53 13.62
CA ALA A 152 25.35 35.16 12.71
C ALA A 152 24.70 36.13 11.69
N MET A 153 25.37 37.29 11.51
CA MET A 153 25.54 37.96 10.21
C MET A 153 26.50 37.15 9.34
#